data_AF-A0A5C7Q3Y7-F1
#
_entry.id   AF-A0A5C7Q3Y7-F1
#
_cell.length_a   1.000
_cell.length_b   1.000
_cell.length_c   1.000
_cell.angle_alpha   90.00
_cell.angle_beta   90.00
_cell.angle_gamma   90.00
#
_symmetry.space_group_name_H-M   'P 1'
#
loop_
_entity.id
_entity.type
_entity.pdbx_description
1 polymer ?
#
loop_
_entity_poly.entity_id
_entity_poly.type
_entity_poly.pdbx_seq_one_letter_code
_entity_poly.pdbx_strand_id
1 'polypeptide(L)' 'MSTLHHIPGRSKKLPPLRVGVGGPVGSGKTTLVEMLCKTMRERWDLVVVTNDIYTKED' A
#
# COMPACT_ATOMS: atom_id res chain seq x y z
N MET A 1 -8.33 -6.32 20.31
CA MET A 1 -8.26 -7.65 19.65
C MET A 1 -7.42 -7.51 18.39
N SER A 2 -6.30 -8.23 18.32
CA SER A 2 -5.33 -8.10 17.22
C SER A 2 -5.84 -8.78 15.96
N THR A 3 -6.30 -8.00 14.98
CA THR A 3 -6.65 -8.46 13.62
C THR A 3 -5.43 -8.53 12.69
N LEU A 4 -4.21 -8.59 13.23
CA LEU A 4 -3.04 -8.96 12.43
C LEU A 4 -3.21 -10.42 11.99
N HIS A 5 -3.41 -10.62 10.69
CA HIS A 5 -3.47 -11.90 9.99
C HIS A 5 -2.55 -12.94 10.67
N HIS A 6 -3.16 -13.93 11.34
CA HIS A 6 -2.42 -15.05 11.91
C HIS A 6 -1.85 -15.87 10.76
N ILE A 7 -0.54 -15.79 10.56
CA ILE A 7 0.18 -16.62 9.59
C ILE A 7 0.70 -17.84 10.36
N PRO A 8 0.23 -19.06 10.06
CA PRO A 8 0.67 -20.27 10.75
C PRO A 8 2.21 -20.38 10.76
N GLY A 9 2.79 -20.71 11.91
CA GLY A 9 4.25 -20.85 12.09
C GLY A 9 5.02 -19.54 12.29
N ARG A 10 4.36 -18.36 12.32
CA ARG A 10 5.03 -17.08 12.60
C ARG A 10 5.37 -16.94 14.09
N SER A 11 6.66 -16.93 14.43
CA SER A 11 7.18 -16.79 15.81
C SER A 11 7.55 -15.37 16.23
N LYS A 12 7.50 -14.38 15.33
CA LYS A 12 7.91 -12.97 15.59
C LYS A 12 6.83 -11.97 15.18
N LYS A 13 6.68 -10.89 15.96
CA LYS A 13 5.87 -9.72 15.60
C LYS A 13 6.60 -8.96 14.49
N LEU A 14 5.97 -8.84 13.31
CA LEU A 14 6.54 -8.07 12.21
C LEU A 14 6.11 -6.60 12.27
N PRO A 15 6.92 -5.69 11.68
CA PRO A 15 6.47 -4.33 11.44
C PRO A 15 5.21 -4.31 10.54
N PRO A 16 4.52 -3.15 10.44
CA PRO A 16 3.40 -2.99 9.50
C PRO A 16 3.74 -3.49 8.09
N LEU A 17 2.74 -4.04 7.41
CA LEU A 17 2.88 -4.45 6.01
C LEU A 17 3.23 -3.22 5.15
N ARG A 18 4.27 -3.34 4.33
CA ARG A 18 4.67 -2.31 3.36
C ARG A 18 4.54 -2.90 1.96
N VAL A 19 3.85 -2.20 1.08
CA VAL A 19 3.62 -2.61 -0.31
C VAL A 19 4.06 -1.49 -1.23
N GLY A 20 4.91 -1.80 -2.20
CA GLY A 20 5.31 -0.88 -3.27
C GLY A 20 4.49 -1.12 -4.53
N VAL A 21 4.09 -0.04 -5.21
CA VAL A 21 3.35 -0.09 -6.48
C VAL A 21 4.23 0.55 -7.57
N GLY A 22 4.72 -0.27 -8.51
CA GLY A 22 5.57 0.14 -9.62
C GLY A 22 4.92 -0.03 -10.99
N GLY A 23 5.46 0.62 -12.01
CA GLY A 23 4.93 0.61 -13.39
C GLY A 23 5.31 1.85 -14.20
N PRO A 24 5.21 1.81 -15.54
CA PRO A 24 5.57 2.93 -16.42
C PRO A 24 4.67 4.16 -16.20
N VAL A 25 5.06 5.31 -16.77
CA VAL A 25 4.22 6.51 -16.77
C VAL A 25 2.87 6.20 -17.43
N GLY A 26 1.78 6.75 -16.90
CA GLY A 26 0.42 6.51 -17.41
C GLY A 26 -0.21 5.16 -17.01
N SER A 27 0.48 4.25 -16.34
CA SER A 27 -0.06 2.92 -15.99
C SER A 27 -1.10 2.90 -14.86
N GLY A 28 -1.56 4.06 -14.38
CA GLY A 28 -2.60 4.16 -13.35
C GLY A 28 -2.16 3.79 -11.92
N LYS A 29 -0.85 3.82 -11.59
CA LYS A 29 -0.33 3.51 -10.24
C LYS A 29 -1.05 4.28 -9.13
N THR A 30 -1.18 5.60 -9.30
CA THR A 30 -1.84 6.48 -8.34
C THR A 30 -3.33 6.16 -8.20
N THR A 31 -4.01 5.89 -9.32
CA THR A 31 -5.43 5.48 -9.33
C THR A 31 -5.63 4.14 -8.60
N LEU A 32 -4.72 3.17 -8.81
CA LEU A 32 -4.76 1.90 -8.09
C LEU A 32 -4.60 2.11 -6.58
N VAL A 33 -3.61 2.91 -6.16
CA VAL A 33 -3.38 3.23 -4.74
C VAL A 33 -4.61 3.90 -4.12
N GLU A 34 -5.23 4.86 -4.83
CA GLU A 34 -6.45 5.52 -4.37
C GLU A 34 -7.62 4.53 -4.17
N MET A 35 -7.88 3.67 -5.15
CA MET A 35 -8.96 2.67 -5.07
C MET A 35 -8.72 1.67 -3.94
N LEU A 36 -7.47 1.21 -3.78
CA LEU A 36 -7.08 0.35 -2.66
C LEU A 36 -7.36 1.06 -1.34
N CYS A 37 -6.87 2.28 -1.16
CA CYS A 37 -7.10 3.04 0.07
C CYS A 37 -8.59 3.23 0.38
N LYS A 38 -9.42 3.62 -0.60
CA LYS A 38 -10.86 3.77 -0.41
C LYS A 38 -11.55 2.48 0.01
N THR A 39 -11.16 1.35 -0.59
CA THR A 39 -11.74 0.04 -0.31
C THR A 39 -11.28 -0.52 1.04
N MET A 40 -10.06 -0.18 1.46
CA MET A 40 -9.38 -0.80 2.59
C MET A 40 -9.52 0.03 3.89
N ARG A 41 -9.75 1.34 3.81
CA ARG A 41 -9.71 2.26 4.97
C ARG A 41 -10.69 1.94 6.11
N GLU A 42 -11.76 1.18 5.85
CA GLU A 42 -12.73 0.81 6.89
C GLU A 42 -12.22 -0.33 7.79
N ARG A 43 -11.23 -1.10 7.32
CA ARG A 43 -10.75 -2.32 7.99
C ARG A 43 -9.35 -2.19 8.56
N TRP A 44 -8.55 -1.27 8.03
CA TRP A 44 -7.14 -1.15 8.37
C TRP A 44 -6.72 0.32 8.51
N ASP A 45 -5.77 0.56 9.41
CA ASP A 45 -5.05 1.83 9.49
C ASP A 45 -4.05 1.90 8.32
N LEU A 46 -4.24 2.86 7.42
CA LEU A 46 -3.49 2.98 6.18
C LEU A 46 -2.69 4.28 6.14
N VAL A 47 -1.47 4.21 5.60
CA VAL A 47 -0.64 5.35 5.27
C VAL A 47 -0.11 5.15 3.85
N VAL A 48 -0.20 6.20 3.03
CA VAL A 48 0.39 6.23 1.69
C VAL A 48 1.60 7.14 1.73
N VAL A 49 2.75 6.60 1.31
CA VAL A 49 3.96 7.38 1.05
C VAL A 49 4.14 7.41 -0.45
N THR A 50 3.90 8.56 -1.06
CA THR A 50 4.15 8.78 -2.49
C THR A 50 5.33 9.71 -2.66
N ASN A 51 6.23 9.36 -3.57
CA ASN A 51 7.29 10.24 -4.03
C ASN A 51 6.92 10.68 -5.46
N ASP A 52 5.83 11.44 -5.57
CA ASP A 52 5.24 11.83 -6.86
C ASP A 52 6.03 12.96 -7.55
N ILE A 53 7.34 12.75 -7.78
CA ILE A 53 8.26 13.85 -8.17
C ILE A 53 8.96 13.68 -9.52
N TYR A 54 8.47 12.86 -10.44
CA TYR A 54 8.90 12.98 -11.85
C TYR A 54 7.80 12.58 -12.83
N THR A 55 7.02 13.56 -13.27
CA THR A 55 6.49 13.59 -14.63
C THR A 55 7.33 14.58 -15.42
N LYS A 56 8.42 14.12 -16.03
CA LYS A 56 8.98 14.82 -17.19
C LYS A 56 8.31 14.24 -18.43
N GLU A 57 7.23 14.89 -18.85
CA GLU A 57 6.96 14.99 -20.28
C GLU A 57 7.75 16.21 -20.77
N ASP A 58 9.05 15.97 -20.98
CA ASP A 58 10.00 16.71 -21.84
C ASP A 58 11.40 16.07 -21.71
#